data_AF-A0A6M0AN19-F1
#
_entry.id   AF-A0A6M0AN19-F1
#
_cell.length_a   1.000
_cell.length_b   1.000
_cell.length_c   1.000
_cell.angle_alpha   90.00
_cell.angle_beta   90.00
_cell.angle_gamma   90.00
#
_symmetry.space_group_name_H-M   'P 1'
#
loop_
_entity.id
_entity.type
_entity.pdbx_description
1 polymer ?
#
loop_
_entity_poly.entity_id
_entity_poly.type
_entity_poly.pdbx_seq_one_letter_code
_entity_poly.pdbx_strand_id
1 'polypeptide(L)'
;EDHSTAITTNIENYSSRLEKIKELSLPKDNLAFLQTFLDRTCKQFQTQIQVDLNYLRPTQHLFEQMTATIRGMIEVKQAESDRNLQETLQANEAAAQKREQKLELVITTVGTGLAVSGISSQVASDAIEKILPACQQAKDAKDPNLPSYLGCSSLDIVFHLLVGVILATPVGIILWWWRRKPKGSGISKPPRG
;
A
#
# COMPACT_ATOMS: atom_id res chain seq x y z
N GLU A 1 -24.97 -7.49 -44.80
CA GLU A 1 -25.91 -7.26 -45.94
C GLU A 1 -25.61 -8.15 -47.15
N ASP A 2 -24.36 -8.54 -47.38
CA ASP A 2 -23.93 -9.28 -48.60
C ASP A 2 -24.68 -10.60 -48.93
N HIS A 3 -25.06 -11.40 -47.93
CA HIS A 3 -25.63 -12.72 -48.21
C HIS A 3 -27.07 -12.67 -48.76
N SER A 4 -27.86 -11.65 -48.38
CA SER A 4 -29.25 -11.52 -48.85
C SER A 4 -29.32 -11.16 -50.33
N THR A 5 -28.43 -10.25 -50.76
CA THR A 5 -28.27 -9.87 -52.17
C THR A 5 -27.86 -11.05 -53.02
N ALA A 6 -26.85 -11.81 -52.58
CA ALA A 6 -26.36 -12.98 -53.32
C ALA A 6 -27.43 -14.07 -53.48
N ILE A 7 -28.19 -14.38 -52.41
CA ILE A 7 -29.28 -15.37 -52.47
C ILE A 7 -30.36 -14.92 -53.45
N THR A 8 -30.79 -13.66 -53.36
CA THR A 8 -31.83 -13.11 -54.23
C THR A 8 -31.41 -13.15 -55.70
N THR A 9 -30.20 -12.67 -56.02
CA THR A 9 -29.64 -12.71 -57.37
C THR A 9 -29.52 -14.15 -57.90
N ASN A 10 -29.15 -15.11 -57.06
CA ASN A 10 -29.07 -16.51 -57.47
C ASN A 10 -30.44 -17.12 -57.75
N ILE A 11 -31.48 -16.77 -56.98
CA ILE A 11 -32.87 -17.19 -57.24
C ILE A 11 -33.36 -16.62 -58.57
N GLU A 12 -33.10 -15.34 -58.85
CA GLU A 12 -33.46 -14.70 -60.12
C GLU A 12 -32.75 -15.36 -61.31
N ASN A 13 -31.44 -15.60 -61.19
CA ASN A 13 -30.66 -16.30 -62.20
C ASN A 13 -31.17 -17.72 -62.44
N TYR A 14 -31.52 -18.45 -61.37
CA TYR A 14 -32.12 -19.77 -61.46
C TYR A 14 -33.45 -19.72 -62.20
N SER A 15 -34.33 -18.78 -61.85
CA SER A 15 -35.62 -18.58 -62.50
C SER A 15 -35.46 -18.34 -63.99
N SER A 16 -34.55 -17.44 -64.39
CA SER A 16 -34.29 -17.14 -65.80
C SER A 16 -33.78 -18.36 -66.57
N ARG A 17 -32.91 -19.17 -65.96
CA ARG A 17 -32.40 -20.40 -66.59
C ARG A 17 -33.48 -21.48 -66.69
N LEU A 18 -34.34 -21.60 -65.68
CA LEU A 18 -35.44 -22.56 -65.68
C LEU A 18 -36.43 -22.26 -66.81
N GLU A 19 -36.75 -20.98 -67.06
CA GLU A 19 -37.60 -20.61 -68.21
C GLU A 19 -36.99 -21.05 -69.55
N LYS A 20 -35.69 -20.81 -69.75
CA LYS A 20 -35.00 -21.27 -70.97
C LYS A 20 -35.01 -22.79 -71.12
N ILE A 21 -34.89 -23.53 -70.02
CA ILE A 21 -34.98 -25.00 -70.03
C ILE A 21 -36.40 -25.43 -70.41
N LYS A 22 -37.44 -24.78 -69.88
CA LYS A 22 -38.84 -25.06 -70.24
C LYS A 22 -39.11 -24.84 -71.72
N GLU A 23 -38.59 -23.76 -72.30
CA GLU A 23 -38.74 -23.47 -73.74
C GLU A 23 -38.13 -24.56 -74.65
N LEU A 24 -37.08 -25.23 -74.19
CA LEU A 24 -36.37 -26.28 -74.93
C LEU A 24 -36.88 -27.69 -74.61
N SER A 25 -37.77 -27.84 -73.63
CA SER A 25 -38.21 -29.15 -73.14
C SER A 25 -39.34 -29.74 -73.98
N LEU A 26 -39.35 -31.06 -74.12
CA LEU A 26 -40.42 -31.78 -74.81
C LEU A 26 -41.64 -31.96 -73.89
N PRO A 27 -42.86 -32.17 -74.43
CA PRO A 27 -44.08 -32.35 -73.63
C PRO A 27 -44.04 -33.50 -72.60
N LYS A 28 -43.15 -34.47 -72.79
CA LYS A 28 -42.95 -35.62 -71.88
C LYS A 28 -41.95 -35.37 -70.76
N ASP A 29 -41.20 -34.26 -70.83
CA ASP A 29 -40.15 -33.96 -69.87
C ASP A 29 -40.79 -33.40 -68.59
N ASN A 30 -40.48 -34.02 -67.45
CA ASN A 30 -41.01 -33.60 -66.16
C ASN A 30 -40.04 -32.64 -65.45
N LEU A 31 -40.35 -31.35 -65.49
CA LEU A 31 -39.59 -30.31 -64.79
C LEU A 31 -40.20 -29.88 -63.44
N ALA A 32 -41.20 -30.62 -62.93
CA ALA A 32 -41.95 -30.22 -61.74
C ALA A 32 -41.07 -30.04 -60.50
N PHE A 33 -39.99 -30.81 -60.37
CA PHE A 33 -39.07 -30.68 -59.23
C PHE A 33 -38.27 -29.37 -59.28
N LEU A 34 -37.84 -28.92 -60.46
CA LEU A 34 -37.12 -27.65 -60.64
C LEU A 34 -38.03 -26.47 -60.31
N GLN A 35 -39.28 -26.54 -60.77
CA GLN A 35 -40.29 -25.55 -60.43
C GLN A 35 -40.60 -25.54 -58.93
N THR A 36 -40.73 -26.72 -58.32
CA THR A 36 -40.97 -26.86 -56.87
C THR A 36 -39.82 -26.29 -56.06
N PHE A 37 -38.57 -26.47 -56.51
CA PHE A 37 -37.41 -25.87 -55.87
C PHE A 37 -37.49 -24.34 -55.86
N LEU A 38 -37.81 -23.72 -57.00
CA LEU A 38 -37.98 -22.26 -57.09
C LEU A 38 -39.16 -21.76 -56.23
N ASP A 39 -40.32 -22.41 -56.35
CA ASP A 39 -41.56 -21.91 -55.77
C ASP A 39 -41.66 -22.13 -54.25
N ARG A 40 -41.07 -23.23 -53.76
CA ARG A 40 -41.18 -23.64 -52.35
C ARG A 40 -39.86 -23.56 -51.65
N THR A 41 -38.86 -24.29 -52.14
CA THR A 41 -37.59 -24.46 -51.43
C THR A 41 -36.83 -23.15 -51.28
N CYS A 42 -36.69 -22.37 -52.36
CA CYS A 42 -36.04 -21.05 -52.30
C CYS A 42 -36.75 -20.10 -51.32
N LYS A 43 -38.08 -19.98 -51.40
CA LYS A 43 -38.86 -19.10 -50.51
C LYS A 43 -38.80 -19.54 -49.05
N GLN A 44 -38.89 -20.84 -48.80
CA GLN A 44 -38.82 -21.41 -47.45
C GLN A 44 -37.48 -21.09 -46.80
N PHE A 45 -36.36 -21.38 -47.48
CA PHE A 45 -35.04 -21.13 -46.92
C PHE A 45 -34.74 -19.64 -46.78
N GLN A 46 -35.16 -18.80 -47.73
CA GLN A 46 -35.01 -17.35 -47.59
C GLN A 46 -35.76 -16.81 -46.35
N THR A 47 -36.97 -17.32 -46.10
CA THR A 47 -37.76 -16.97 -44.91
C THR A 47 -37.09 -17.46 -43.63
N GLN A 48 -36.62 -18.71 -43.59
CA GLN A 48 -35.95 -19.27 -42.42
C GLN A 48 -34.67 -18.51 -42.10
N ILE A 49 -33.83 -18.22 -43.10
CA ILE A 49 -32.62 -17.42 -42.93
C ILE A 49 -32.96 -16.05 -42.34
N GLN A 50 -34.02 -15.39 -42.81
CA GLN A 50 -34.42 -14.09 -42.26
C GLN A 50 -34.90 -14.20 -40.80
N VAL A 51 -35.66 -15.24 -40.46
CA VAL A 51 -36.09 -15.51 -39.08
C VAL A 51 -34.89 -15.75 -38.17
N ASP A 52 -33.95 -16.59 -38.61
CA ASP A 52 -32.74 -16.91 -37.85
C ASP A 52 -31.88 -15.66 -37.64
N LEU A 53 -31.69 -14.85 -38.68
CA LEU A 53 -30.97 -13.57 -38.55
C LEU A 53 -31.65 -12.60 -37.59
N ASN A 54 -33.00 -12.55 -37.61
CA ASN A 54 -33.76 -11.70 -36.69
C ASN A 54 -33.64 -12.17 -35.23
N TYR A 55 -33.45 -13.47 -34.99
CA TYR A 55 -33.23 -14.02 -33.66
C TYR A 55 -31.77 -13.85 -33.19
N LEU A 56 -30.81 -14.04 -34.10
CA LEU A 56 -29.39 -13.99 -33.79
C LEU A 56 -28.87 -12.56 -33.60
N ARG A 57 -29.41 -11.57 -34.33
CA ARG A 57 -28.94 -10.18 -34.24
C ARG A 57 -29.09 -9.57 -32.82
N PRO A 58 -30.26 -9.66 -32.14
CA PRO A 58 -30.37 -9.22 -30.75
C PRO A 58 -29.44 -10.01 -29.81
N THR A 59 -29.27 -11.30 -30.08
CA THR A 59 -28.40 -12.19 -29.29
C THR A 59 -26.94 -11.73 -29.33
N GLN A 60 -26.44 -11.23 -30.47
CA GLN A 60 -25.10 -10.64 -30.56
C GLN A 60 -24.93 -9.47 -29.60
N HIS A 61 -25.92 -8.58 -29.53
CA HIS A 61 -25.88 -7.46 -28.60
C HIS A 61 -25.89 -7.91 -27.12
N LEU A 62 -26.66 -8.96 -26.80
CA LEU A 62 -26.66 -9.54 -25.45
C LEU A 62 -25.28 -10.12 -25.09
N PHE A 63 -24.57 -10.76 -26.02
CA PHE A 63 -23.21 -11.24 -25.79
C PHE A 63 -22.21 -10.11 -25.56
N GLU A 64 -22.33 -8.99 -26.27
CA GLU A 64 -21.53 -7.79 -26.04
C GLU A 64 -21.80 -7.20 -24.65
N GLN A 65 -23.08 -7.06 -24.27
CA GLN A 65 -23.48 -6.58 -22.94
C GLN A 65 -22.98 -7.49 -21.82
N MET A 66 -23.07 -8.80 -22.00
CA MET A 66 -22.56 -9.78 -21.04
C MET A 66 -21.05 -9.64 -20.88
N THR A 67 -20.30 -9.51 -21.98
CA THR A 67 -18.85 -9.32 -21.96
C THR A 67 -18.47 -8.02 -21.25
N ALA A 68 -19.18 -6.92 -21.54
CA ALA A 68 -19.00 -5.64 -20.87
C ALA A 68 -19.30 -5.75 -19.36
N THR A 69 -20.35 -6.49 -18.98
CA THR A 69 -20.71 -6.73 -17.57
C THR A 69 -19.61 -7.50 -16.84
N ILE A 70 -19.09 -8.58 -17.44
CA ILE A 70 -17.99 -9.37 -16.88
C ILE A 70 -16.75 -8.48 -16.70
N ARG A 71 -16.41 -7.65 -17.70
CA ARG A 71 -15.29 -6.71 -17.60
C ARG A 71 -15.51 -5.70 -16.47
N GLY A 72 -16.70 -5.10 -16.36
CA GLY A 72 -17.03 -4.17 -15.28
C GLY A 72 -16.95 -4.83 -13.90
N MET A 73 -17.36 -6.08 -13.76
CA MET A 73 -17.21 -6.84 -12.51
C MET A 73 -15.74 -7.05 -12.13
N ILE A 74 -14.89 -7.37 -13.11
CA ILE A 74 -13.44 -7.52 -12.90
C ILE A 74 -12.83 -6.19 -12.47
N GLU A 75 -13.17 -5.09 -13.15
CA GLU A 75 -12.68 -3.74 -12.81
C GLU A 75 -13.08 -3.33 -11.38
N VAL A 76 -14.33 -3.57 -10.97
CA VAL A 76 -14.78 -3.32 -9.59
C VAL A 76 -13.99 -4.17 -8.58
N LYS A 77 -13.80 -5.46 -8.86
CA LYS A 77 -13.05 -6.36 -7.98
C LYS A 77 -11.58 -5.95 -7.85
N GLN A 78 -10.98 -5.50 -8.94
CA GLN A 78 -9.62 -4.99 -8.94
C GLN A 78 -9.53 -3.69 -8.13
N ALA A 79 -10.45 -2.74 -8.33
CA ALA A 79 -10.48 -1.50 -7.55
C ALA A 79 -10.67 -1.75 -6.04
N GLU A 80 -11.51 -2.72 -5.66
CA GLU A 80 -11.69 -3.15 -4.27
C GLU A 80 -10.40 -3.75 -3.70
N SER A 81 -9.75 -4.64 -4.45
CA SER A 81 -8.48 -5.25 -4.06
C SER A 81 -7.36 -4.22 -3.89
N ASP A 82 -7.23 -3.28 -4.83
CA ASP A 82 -6.22 -2.22 -4.81
C ASP A 82 -6.43 -1.29 -3.60
N ARG A 83 -7.69 -0.93 -3.29
CA ARG A 83 -8.02 -0.15 -2.10
C ARG A 83 -7.64 -0.90 -0.81
N ASN A 84 -8.00 -2.18 -0.70
CA ASN A 84 -7.67 -2.98 0.48
C ASN A 84 -6.15 -3.13 0.67
N LEU A 85 -5.41 -3.30 -0.43
CA LEU A 85 -3.95 -3.33 -0.40
C LEU A 85 -3.38 -1.99 0.06
N GLN A 86 -3.87 -0.88 -0.48
CA GLN A 86 -3.42 0.46 -0.10
C GLN A 86 -3.69 0.76 1.38
N GLU A 87 -4.87 0.41 1.89
CA GLU A 87 -5.20 0.54 3.31
C GLU A 87 -4.26 -0.29 4.19
N THR A 88 -3.94 -1.53 3.77
CA THR A 88 -3.01 -2.41 4.48
C THR A 88 -1.59 -1.84 4.50
N LEU A 89 -1.12 -1.30 3.38
CA LEU A 89 0.20 -0.67 3.27
C LEU A 89 0.28 0.56 4.17
N GLN A 90 -0.71 1.45 4.12
CA GLN A 90 -0.76 2.64 4.99
C GLN A 90 -0.78 2.28 6.47
N ALA A 91 -1.55 1.26 6.86
CA ALA A 91 -1.59 0.79 8.25
C ALA A 91 -0.21 0.25 8.70
N ASN A 92 0.48 -0.50 7.86
CA ASN A 92 1.82 -1.00 8.15
C ASN A 92 2.85 0.14 8.24
N GLU A 93 2.82 1.10 7.33
CA GLU A 93 3.71 2.28 7.36
C GLU A 93 3.50 3.10 8.63
N ALA A 94 2.24 3.38 9.00
CA ALA A 94 1.93 4.09 10.24
C ALA A 94 2.39 3.32 11.50
N ALA A 95 2.29 1.98 11.48
CA ALA A 95 2.79 1.14 12.56
C ALA A 95 4.33 1.16 12.63
N ALA A 96 5.02 1.16 11.49
CA ALA A 96 6.48 1.26 11.40
C ALA A 96 6.97 2.61 11.93
N GLN A 97 6.36 3.72 11.50
CA GLN A 97 6.70 5.07 12.00
C GLN A 97 6.54 5.18 13.52
N LYS A 98 5.46 4.60 14.08
CA LYS A 98 5.28 4.55 15.54
C LYS A 98 6.37 3.73 16.24
N ARG A 99 6.87 2.66 15.62
CA ARG A 99 7.99 1.87 16.16
C ARG A 99 9.29 2.67 16.13
N GLU A 100 9.56 3.37 15.03
CA GLU A 100 10.74 4.24 14.89
C GLU A 100 10.73 5.39 15.90
N GLN A 101 9.62 6.13 16.03
CA GLN A 101 9.50 7.23 17.01
C GLN A 101 9.70 6.73 18.45
N LYS A 102 9.18 5.54 18.78
CA LYS A 102 9.41 4.92 20.10
C LYS A 102 10.88 4.59 20.30
N LEU A 103 11.56 4.09 19.27
CA LEU A 103 12.98 3.76 19.33
C LEU A 103 13.83 5.02 19.51
N GLU A 104 13.56 6.08 18.74
CA GLU A 104 14.25 7.38 18.89
C GLU A 104 14.07 7.94 20.30
N LEU A 105 12.84 7.97 20.81
CA LEU A 105 12.56 8.45 22.17
C LEU A 105 13.37 7.68 23.22
N VAL A 106 13.44 6.35 23.11
CA VAL A 106 14.22 5.51 24.02
C VAL A 106 15.70 5.83 23.92
N ILE A 107 16.26 5.92 22.72
CA ILE A 107 17.68 6.23 22.49
C ILE A 107 18.03 7.62 23.04
N THR A 108 17.23 8.64 22.76
CA THR A 108 17.45 10.01 23.27
C THR A 108 17.35 10.05 24.80
N THR A 109 16.37 9.37 25.39
CA THR A 109 16.20 9.34 26.86
C THR A 109 17.39 8.66 27.55
N VAL A 110 17.84 7.52 27.04
CA VAL A 110 19.01 6.81 27.60
C VAL A 110 20.29 7.64 27.40
N GLY A 111 20.50 8.21 26.21
CA GLY A 111 21.68 9.02 25.91
C GLY A 111 21.77 10.29 26.76
N THR A 112 20.66 11.00 26.93
CA THR A 112 20.60 12.22 27.77
C THR A 112 20.77 11.90 29.25
N GLY A 113 20.11 10.86 29.77
CA GLY A 113 20.23 10.44 31.16
C GLY A 113 21.67 10.08 31.55
N LEU A 114 22.39 9.35 30.69
CA LEU A 114 23.78 8.99 30.93
C LEU A 114 24.75 10.17 30.82
N ALA A 115 24.52 11.10 29.89
CA ALA A 115 25.37 12.28 29.73
C ALA A 115 25.34 13.19 30.96
N VAL A 116 24.17 13.36 31.60
CA VAL A 116 24.00 14.20 32.80
C VAL A 116 24.63 13.54 34.04
N SER A 117 24.74 12.20 34.10
CA SER A 117 25.33 11.48 35.23
C SER A 117 26.85 11.29 35.15
N GLY A 118 27.52 11.78 34.10
CA GLY A 118 28.99 11.79 33.98
C GLY A 118 29.66 10.43 33.66
N ILE A 119 28.90 9.38 33.37
CA ILE A 119 29.42 8.06 32.98
C ILE A 119 29.29 7.92 31.46
N SER A 120 30.37 8.20 30.73
CA SER A 120 30.42 8.10 29.27
C SER A 120 30.39 6.63 28.80
N SER A 121 29.39 6.33 27.96
CA SER A 121 29.02 5.08 27.28
C SER A 121 30.02 3.91 27.27
N GLN A 122 29.89 3.00 28.23
CA GLN A 122 30.24 1.58 28.03
C GLN A 122 29.15 0.76 28.71
N VAL A 123 28.05 0.52 28.00
CA VAL A 123 27.03 -0.41 28.51
C VAL A 123 26.58 -1.31 27.37
N ALA A 124 26.95 -2.59 27.53
CA ALA A 124 26.44 -3.71 26.77
C ALA A 124 24.91 -3.80 26.85
N SER A 125 24.33 -4.46 25.87
CA SER A 125 22.89 -4.65 25.59
C SER A 125 21.98 -4.98 26.80
N ASP A 126 22.54 -5.45 27.90
CA ASP A 126 21.88 -5.91 29.13
C ASP A 126 21.13 -4.80 29.91
N ALA A 127 21.58 -3.55 29.85
CA ALA A 127 20.89 -2.45 30.56
C ALA A 127 19.63 -1.96 29.84
N ILE A 128 19.58 -2.08 28.52
CA ILE A 128 18.43 -1.66 27.70
C ILE A 128 17.24 -2.58 27.99
N GLU A 129 17.48 -3.87 28.23
CA GLU A 129 16.47 -4.87 28.59
C GLU A 129 15.83 -4.58 29.97
N LYS A 130 16.57 -3.97 30.90
CA LYS A 130 16.05 -3.60 32.24
C LYS A 130 15.33 -2.26 32.29
N ILE A 131 15.69 -1.30 31.43
CA ILE A 131 15.09 0.05 31.43
C ILE A 131 13.75 0.09 30.69
N LEU A 132 13.58 -0.74 29.65
CA LEU A 132 12.36 -0.80 28.85
C LEU A 132 11.07 -1.12 29.66
N PRO A 133 11.06 -2.13 30.57
CA PRO A 133 9.90 -2.39 31.42
C PRO A 133 9.65 -1.30 32.48
N ALA A 134 10.70 -0.62 32.96
CA ALA A 134 10.58 0.43 33.98
C ALA A 134 9.89 1.70 33.44
N CYS A 135 10.13 2.06 32.18
CA CYS A 135 9.44 3.18 31.51
C CYS A 135 8.00 2.83 31.10
N GLN A 136 7.68 1.56 30.87
CA GLN A 136 6.31 1.10 30.60
C GLN A 136 5.45 1.08 31.88
N GLN A 137 6.04 0.68 33.02
CA GLN A 137 5.36 0.71 34.32
C GLN A 137 4.91 2.11 34.77
N ALA A 138 5.59 3.17 34.33
CA ALA A 138 5.19 4.54 34.65
C ALA A 138 3.97 5.05 33.87
N LYS A 139 3.57 4.37 32.78
CA LYS A 139 2.38 4.75 31.98
C LYS A 139 1.11 4.00 32.38
N ASP A 140 1.23 2.82 32.97
CA ASP A 140 0.07 1.98 33.31
C ASP A 140 -0.37 2.07 34.78
N ALA A 141 0.36 2.82 35.63
CA ALA A 141 -0.02 3.04 37.03
C ALA A 141 -1.05 4.18 37.20
N LYS A 142 -2.29 3.93 36.79
CA LYS A 142 -3.45 4.56 37.44
C LYS A 142 -4.24 3.47 38.16
N ASP A 143 -3.73 3.04 39.31
CA ASP A 143 -4.54 2.35 40.31
C ASP A 143 -4.15 2.79 41.74
N PRO A 144 -5.11 3.05 42.65
CA PRO A 144 -4.89 3.85 43.86
C PRO A 144 -4.59 3.04 45.14
N ASN A 145 -4.28 1.74 45.08
CA ASN A 145 -4.08 0.93 46.29
C ASN A 145 -2.98 -0.13 46.15
N LEU A 146 -1.71 0.25 46.38
CA LEU A 146 -0.63 -0.72 46.64
C LEU A 146 0.26 -0.23 47.82
N PRO A 147 0.69 -1.11 48.75
CA PRO A 147 1.41 -0.71 49.95
C PRO A 147 2.79 -0.11 49.64
N SER A 148 3.12 0.99 50.32
CA SER A 148 4.29 1.83 50.11
C SER A 148 5.62 1.20 50.55
N TYR A 149 6.20 0.30 49.74
CA TYR A 149 7.58 -0.17 49.94
C TYR A 149 8.54 0.15 48.80
N LEU A 150 8.12 0.97 47.82
CA LEU A 150 8.99 1.59 46.82
C LEU A 150 8.96 3.12 46.95
N GLY A 151 9.21 3.61 48.17
CA GLY A 151 9.62 4.99 48.36
C GLY A 151 11.06 5.14 47.87
N CYS A 152 11.25 5.35 46.57
CA CYS A 152 12.51 5.89 46.05
C CYS A 152 12.77 7.21 46.75
N SER A 153 13.64 7.17 47.75
CA SER A 153 13.95 8.31 48.58
C SER A 153 14.71 9.31 47.72
N SER A 154 14.03 10.37 47.29
CA SER A 154 14.64 11.57 46.68
C SER A 154 15.70 12.21 47.59
N LEU A 155 15.80 11.77 48.85
CA LEU A 155 16.86 12.14 49.77
C LEU A 155 18.22 11.53 49.42
N ASP A 156 18.28 10.36 48.77
CA ASP A 156 19.56 9.65 48.57
C ASP A 156 20.42 10.32 47.48
N ILE A 157 19.79 10.69 46.36
CA ILE A 157 20.45 11.45 45.28
C ILE A 157 20.85 12.85 45.76
N VAL A 158 19.97 13.52 46.52
CA VAL A 158 20.24 14.86 47.06
C VAL A 158 21.36 14.81 48.11
N PHE A 159 21.43 13.75 48.92
CA PHE A 159 22.51 13.55 49.90
C PHE A 159 23.85 13.34 49.21
N HIS A 160 23.93 12.50 48.19
CA HIS A 160 25.16 12.30 47.42
C HIS A 160 25.60 13.56 46.65
N LEU A 161 24.65 14.35 46.12
CA LEU A 161 24.94 15.63 45.48
C LEU A 161 25.50 16.66 46.49
N LEU A 162 24.90 16.76 47.68
CA LEU A 162 25.33 17.68 48.74
C LEU A 162 26.69 17.29 49.32
N VAL A 163 26.93 16.00 49.57
CA VAL A 163 28.24 15.51 50.05
C VAL A 163 29.34 15.81 49.03
N GLY A 164 29.06 15.66 47.73
CA GLY A 164 30.01 16.02 46.67
C GLY A 164 30.39 17.51 46.66
N VAL A 165 29.41 18.40 46.84
CA VAL A 165 29.65 19.86 46.87
C VAL A 165 30.43 20.29 48.13
N ILE A 166 30.16 19.66 49.28
CA ILE A 166 30.85 19.94 50.55
C ILE A 166 32.30 19.44 50.53
N LEU A 167 32.60 18.31 49.87
CA LEU A 167 33.98 17.82 49.76
C LEU A 167 34.81 18.61 48.74
N ALA A 168 34.19 19.13 47.69
CA ALA A 168 34.87 19.86 46.63
C ALA A 168 35.26 21.30 47.02
N THR A 169 34.50 21.94 47.91
CA THR A 169 34.73 23.33 48.33
C THR A 169 36.06 23.55 49.08
N PRO A 170 36.47 22.71 50.05
CA PRO A 170 37.78 22.82 50.71
C PRO A 170 38.94 22.69 49.72
N VAL A 171 38.86 21.74 48.80
CA VAL A 171 39.91 21.50 47.79
C VAL A 171 40.03 22.69 46.82
N GLY A 172 38.89 23.24 46.39
CA GLY A 172 38.84 24.45 45.57
C GLY A 172 39.44 25.68 46.27
N ILE A 173 39.14 25.87 47.56
CA ILE A 173 39.68 26.99 48.36
C ILE A 173 41.19 26.84 48.55
N ILE A 174 41.69 25.64 48.84
CA ILE A 174 43.13 25.37 49.00
C ILE A 174 43.89 25.65 47.69
N LEU A 175 43.38 25.15 46.55
CA LEU A 175 43.99 25.40 45.23
C LEU A 175 43.95 26.89 44.86
N TRP A 176 42.86 27.58 45.17
CA TRP A 176 42.72 29.01 44.94
C TRP A 176 43.69 29.83 45.80
N TRP A 177 43.91 29.43 47.06
CA TRP A 177 44.85 30.08 47.97
C TRP A 177 46.31 29.87 47.56
N TRP A 178 46.66 28.68 47.05
CA TRP A 178 47.98 28.41 46.47
C TRP A 178 48.26 29.21 45.20
N ARG A 179 47.24 29.44 44.35
CA ARG A 179 47.37 30.27 43.16
C ARG A 179 47.58 31.76 43.45
N ARG A 180 47.18 32.24 44.64
CA ARG A 180 47.19 33.67 45.00
C ARG A 180 48.44 34.16 45.73
N LYS A 181 49.44 33.32 46.04
CA LYS A 181 50.68 33.83 46.64
C LYS A 181 51.42 34.73 45.62
N PRO A 182 51.63 36.03 45.90
CA PRO A 182 52.38 36.91 45.01
C PRO A 182 53.87 36.56 45.05
N LYS A 183 54.49 36.36 43.88
CA LYS A 183 55.95 36.30 43.76
C LYS A 183 56.50 37.71 44.00
N GLY A 184 57.33 37.83 45.04
CA GLY A 184 58.00 39.06 45.45
C GLY A 184 58.89 39.65 44.35
N SER A 185 59.01 40.97 44.43
CA SER A 185 59.64 41.95 43.54
C SER A 185 61.17 41.96 43.50
N GLY A 186 61.71 42.46 42.37
CA GLY A 186 63.07 43.03 42.24
C GLY A 186 63.91 42.27 41.20
N ILE A 187 64.65 42.87 40.26
CA ILE A 187 65.14 44.23 40.07
C ILE A 187 65.29 44.48 38.55
N SER A 188 65.23 45.77 38.23
CA SER A 188 65.14 46.49 36.97
C SER A 188 66.34 46.48 36.00
N LYS A 189 65.99 46.70 34.71
CA LYS A 189 66.65 47.51 33.64
C LYS A 189 67.87 46.93 32.89
N PRO A 190 68.20 47.44 31.68
CA PRO A 190 67.38 47.94 30.55
C PRO A 190 67.88 47.37 29.18
N PRO A 191 67.24 47.66 28.03
CA PRO A 191 67.56 47.03 26.75
C PRO A 191 68.67 47.79 26.00
N ARG A 192 69.42 47.09 25.13
CA ARG A 192 70.25 47.67 24.07
C ARG A 192 70.73 46.58 23.11
N GLY A 193 70.61 46.84 21.82
CA GLY A 193 71.27 46.09 20.74
C GLY A 193 70.30 45.54 19.74
#